data_AF-A0A2E6BCG5-F1
#
_entry.id   AF-A0A2E6BCG5-F1
#
_cell.length_a   1.000
_cell.length_b   1.000
_cell.length_c   1.000
_cell.angle_alpha   90.00
_cell.angle_beta   90.00
_cell.angle_gamma   90.00
#
_symmetry.space_group_name_H-M   'P 1'
#
loop_
_entity.id
_entity.type
_entity.pdbx_description
1 polymer ?
#
loop_
_entity_poly.entity_id
_entity_poly.type
_entity_poly.pdbx_seq_one_letter_code
_entity_poly.pdbx_strand_id
1 'polypeptide(L)'
;MIEEKKTGKERTQPATRNEEWSDERIKAFLSLEPPEGVPADYHILLKAYRGMLPEQFTRFVPFFVEAGHDINVTLESGATFLDHLAQHRHAAPYMEILESHGARRGA
;
A
#
# COMPACT_ATOMS: atom_id res chain seq x y z
N MET A 1 11.44 22.81 -12.47
CA MET A 1 12.27 21.75 -11.86
C MET A 1 11.71 21.50 -10.47
N ILE A 2 11.57 20.21 -10.13
CA ILE A 2 10.96 19.62 -8.92
C ILE A 2 9.50 20.02 -8.65
N GLU A 3 8.60 19.19 -9.16
CA GLU A 3 7.16 19.26 -8.96
C GLU A 3 6.82 19.11 -7.46
N GLU A 4 6.15 20.13 -6.94
CA GLU A 4 5.73 20.27 -5.56
C GLU A 4 4.86 19.08 -5.13
N LYS A 5 5.44 18.20 -4.31
CA LYS A 5 4.73 17.11 -3.63
C LYS A 5 3.65 17.72 -2.73
N LYS A 6 2.40 17.74 -3.22
CA LYS A 6 1.21 18.04 -2.41
C LYS A 6 1.14 17.05 -1.24
N THR A 7 1.59 17.56 -0.09
CA THR A 7 1.43 16.98 1.23
C THR A 7 -0.01 16.56 1.44
N GLY A 8 -0.23 15.30 1.81
CA GLY A 8 -1.54 14.71 2.10
C GLY A 8 -2.11 15.21 3.43
N LYS A 9 -2.28 16.53 3.56
CA LYS A 9 -3.24 17.13 4.49
C LYS A 9 -4.50 17.43 3.68
N GLU A 10 -5.65 17.05 4.21
CA GLU A 10 -6.99 17.23 3.64
C GLU A 10 -7.38 16.27 2.51
N ARG A 11 -7.69 15.03 2.92
CA ARG A 11 -8.95 14.43 2.48
C ARG A 11 -9.82 14.16 3.70
N THR A 12 -10.29 15.23 4.31
CA THR A 12 -11.59 15.19 5.00
C THR A 12 -12.66 15.29 3.89
N GLN A 13 -12.73 14.27 3.04
CA GLN A 13 -14.02 14.04 2.39
C GLN A 13 -14.87 13.43 3.51
N PRO A 14 -16.05 14.00 3.83
CA PRO A 14 -16.94 13.34 4.76
C PRO A 14 -17.12 11.91 4.27
N ALA A 15 -17.00 10.95 5.17
CA ALA A 15 -17.14 9.54 4.90
C ALA A 15 -18.54 9.24 4.35
N THR A 16 -18.77 9.55 3.08
CA THR A 16 -19.92 9.03 2.36
C THR A 16 -19.53 7.63 1.95
N ARG A 17 -19.78 6.73 2.90
CA ARG A 17 -20.38 5.41 2.73
C ARG A 17 -19.53 4.34 3.40
N ASN A 18 -20.19 3.72 4.35
CA ASN A 18 -19.94 2.42 4.97
C ASN A 18 -19.94 1.29 3.90
N GLU A 19 -19.35 1.52 2.73
CA GLU A 19 -19.30 0.60 1.60
C GLU A 19 -18.13 -0.33 1.83
N GLU A 20 -18.40 -1.45 2.51
CA GLU A 20 -17.47 -2.57 2.56
C GLU A 20 -17.09 -2.93 1.12
N TRP A 21 -15.81 -2.84 0.78
CA TRP A 21 -15.37 -3.33 -0.52
C TRP A 21 -15.45 -4.85 -0.50
N SER A 22 -16.09 -5.42 -1.51
CA SER A 22 -16.05 -6.86 -1.75
C SER A 22 -14.62 -7.30 -1.99
N ASP A 23 -14.30 -8.53 -1.58
CA ASP A 23 -12.96 -9.09 -1.75
C ASP A 23 -12.54 -9.14 -3.23
N GLU A 24 -13.48 -9.30 -4.16
CA GLU A 24 -13.24 -9.21 -5.62
C GLU A 24 -12.64 -7.85 -6.02
N ARG A 25 -13.18 -6.75 -5.48
CA ARG A 25 -12.68 -5.41 -5.76
C ARG A 25 -11.30 -5.18 -5.15
N ILE A 26 -11.06 -5.76 -3.97
CA ILE A 26 -9.75 -5.73 -3.31
C ILE A 26 -8.72 -6.47 -4.18
N LYS A 27 -9.06 -7.67 -4.65
CA LYS A 27 -8.22 -8.49 -5.53
C LYS A 27 -7.95 -7.83 -6.88
N ALA A 28 -8.85 -7.00 -7.39
CA ALA A 28 -8.62 -6.27 -8.64
C ALA A 28 -7.37 -5.37 -8.60
N PHE A 29 -6.90 -4.96 -7.41
CA PHE A 29 -5.65 -4.20 -7.27
C PHE A 29 -4.40 -5.03 -7.58
N LEU A 30 -4.46 -6.35 -7.43
CA LEU A 30 -3.34 -7.25 -7.74
C LEU A 30 -3.02 -7.28 -9.25
N SER A 31 -4.01 -6.95 -10.08
CA SER A 31 -3.85 -6.86 -11.53
C SER A 31 -3.41 -5.49 -12.04
N LEU A 32 -2.94 -4.59 -11.15
CA LEU A 32 -2.48 -3.27 -11.55
C LEU A 32 -1.12 -3.34 -12.24
N GLU A 33 -1.03 -2.71 -13.41
CA GLU A 33 0.22 -2.59 -14.15
C GLU A 33 1.12 -1.51 -13.52
N PRO A 34 2.38 -1.84 -13.18
CA PRO A 34 3.32 -0.84 -12.70
C PRO A 34 3.77 0.10 -13.82
N PRO A 35 4.12 1.35 -13.49
CA PRO A 35 4.85 2.22 -14.40
C PRO A 35 6.29 1.72 -14.60
N GLU A 36 6.93 2.18 -15.67
CA GLU A 36 8.33 1.89 -15.97
C GLU A 36 9.25 2.27 -14.79
N GLY A 37 10.14 1.35 -14.40
CA GLY A 37 11.09 1.55 -13.30
C GLY A 37 10.55 1.25 -11.90
N VAL A 38 9.28 0.84 -11.74
CA VAL A 38 8.72 0.47 -10.44
C VAL A 38 8.36 -1.02 -10.42
N PRO A 39 8.74 -1.78 -9.37
CA PRO A 39 8.28 -3.16 -9.22
C PRO A 39 6.75 -3.25 -9.15
N ALA A 40 6.16 -4.27 -9.80
CA ALA A 40 4.72 -4.53 -9.77
C ALA A 40 4.17 -4.56 -8.34
N ASP A 41 4.80 -5.37 -7.50
CA ASP A 41 4.47 -5.56 -6.09
C ASP A 41 4.44 -4.23 -5.32
N TYR A 42 5.45 -3.38 -5.54
CA TYR A 42 5.54 -2.09 -4.88
C TYR A 42 4.43 -1.15 -5.36
N HIS A 43 4.16 -1.14 -6.67
CA HIS A 43 3.11 -0.32 -7.25
C HIS A 43 1.73 -0.68 -6.70
N ILE A 44 1.45 -1.99 -6.63
CA ILE A 44 0.21 -2.55 -6.11
C ILE A 44 0.02 -2.14 -4.65
N LEU A 45 1.04 -2.35 -3.79
CA LEU A 45 1.02 -1.95 -2.37
C LEU A 45 0.77 -0.45 -2.20
N LEU A 46 1.44 0.38 -3.01
CA LEU A 46 1.27 1.83 -2.98
C LEU A 46 -0.16 2.24 -3.37
N LYS A 47 -0.74 1.60 -4.39
CA LYS A 47 -2.12 1.88 -4.84
C LYS A 47 -3.14 1.43 -3.80
N ALA A 48 -2.94 0.27 -3.19
CA ALA A 48 -3.77 -0.22 -2.09
C ALA A 48 -3.70 0.75 -0.89
N TYR A 49 -2.51 1.13 -0.43
CA TYR A 49 -2.33 2.09 0.67
C TYR A 49 -3.01 3.45 0.42
N ARG A 50 -2.96 3.95 -0.82
CA ARG A 50 -3.56 5.26 -1.16
C ARG A 50 -5.07 5.20 -1.40
N GLY A 51 -5.63 4.02 -1.67
CA GLY A 51 -7.04 3.83 -2.03
C GLY A 51 -7.89 3.17 -0.95
N MET A 52 -7.28 2.36 -0.07
CA MET A 52 -7.96 1.50 0.89
C MET A 52 -7.84 2.03 2.32
N LEU A 53 -8.89 1.83 3.10
CA LEU A 53 -8.84 1.99 4.56
C LEU A 53 -8.02 0.86 5.20
N PRO A 54 -7.49 1.03 6.43
CA PRO A 54 -6.75 -0.02 7.11
C PRO A 54 -7.51 -1.35 7.21
N GLU A 55 -8.83 -1.30 7.44
CA GLU A 55 -9.72 -2.46 7.52
C GLU A 55 -9.87 -3.21 6.18
N GLN A 56 -9.70 -2.54 5.05
CA GLN A 56 -9.67 -3.17 3.73
C GLN A 56 -8.26 -3.68 3.43
N PHE A 57 -7.25 -2.91 3.83
CA PHE A 57 -5.86 -3.27 3.66
C PHE A 57 -5.51 -4.57 4.41
N THR A 58 -6.06 -4.78 5.61
CA THR A 58 -5.87 -6.04 6.34
C THR A 58 -6.42 -7.27 5.61
N ARG A 59 -7.44 -7.10 4.76
CA ARG A 59 -7.95 -8.15 3.88
C ARG A 59 -7.16 -8.26 2.59
N PHE A 60 -6.59 -7.15 2.12
CA PHE A 60 -5.77 -7.10 0.91
C PHE A 60 -4.43 -7.85 1.06
N VAL A 61 -3.70 -7.62 2.15
CA VAL A 61 -2.36 -8.21 2.36
C VAL A 61 -2.33 -9.74 2.25
N PRO A 62 -3.25 -10.52 2.84
CA PRO A 62 -3.24 -11.97 2.62
C PRO A 62 -3.47 -12.33 1.14
N PHE A 63 -4.39 -11.67 0.43
CA PHE A 63 -4.58 -11.93 -1.01
C PHE A 63 -3.34 -11.61 -1.84
N PHE A 64 -2.61 -10.57 -1.45
CA PHE A 64 -1.35 -10.18 -2.09
C PHE A 64 -0.28 -11.26 -1.93
N VAL A 65 -0.11 -11.79 -0.72
CA VAL A 65 0.85 -12.87 -0.45
C VAL A 65 0.39 -14.18 -1.10
N GLU A 66 -0.91 -14.51 -1.06
CA GLU A 66 -1.48 -15.70 -1.70
C GLU A 66 -1.33 -15.68 -3.23
N ALA A 67 -1.37 -14.49 -3.85
CA ALA A 67 -1.11 -14.32 -5.27
C ALA A 67 0.38 -14.45 -5.64
N GLY A 68 1.27 -14.66 -4.67
CA GLY A 68 2.71 -14.84 -4.88
C GLY A 68 3.51 -13.54 -5.00
N HIS A 69 2.94 -12.40 -4.60
CA HIS A 69 3.65 -11.13 -4.60
C HIS A 69 4.57 -10.99 -3.39
N ASP A 70 5.67 -10.25 -3.55
CA ASP A 70 6.64 -10.03 -2.48
C ASP A 70 6.27 -8.81 -1.60
N ILE A 71 5.91 -9.07 -0.34
CA ILE A 71 5.56 -8.01 0.64
C ILE A 71 6.78 -7.18 1.06
N ASN A 72 7.98 -7.72 0.88
CA ASN A 72 9.27 -7.12 1.20
C ASN A 72 9.94 -6.49 -0.03
N VAL A 73 9.16 -6.24 -1.09
CA VAL A 73 9.64 -5.64 -2.32
C VAL A 73 10.41 -4.36 -2.05
N THR A 74 11.57 -4.26 -2.70
CA THR A 74 12.48 -3.11 -2.62
C THR A 74 12.42 -2.32 -3.92
N LEU A 75 12.53 -0.99 -3.81
CA LEU A 75 12.78 -0.13 -4.95
C LEU A 75 14.23 -0.27 -5.43
N GLU A 76 14.55 0.33 -6.58
CA GLU A 76 15.93 0.45 -7.08
C GLU A 76 16.91 1.02 -6.05
N SER A 77 16.41 1.87 -5.14
CA SER A 77 17.20 2.48 -4.07
C SER A 77 17.45 1.54 -2.88
N GLY A 78 16.88 0.33 -2.88
CA GLY A 78 16.95 -0.63 -1.76
C GLY A 78 15.92 -0.40 -0.65
N ALA A 79 15.16 0.70 -0.69
CA ALA A 79 14.12 0.98 0.29
C ALA A 79 12.92 0.05 0.10
N THR A 80 12.42 -0.54 1.20
CA THR A 80 11.19 -1.35 1.18
C THR A 80 9.95 -0.49 1.29
N PHE A 81 8.79 -1.08 0.99
CA PHE A 81 7.51 -0.41 1.20
C PHE A 81 7.33 0.04 2.67
N LEU A 82 7.75 -0.78 3.63
CA LEU A 82 7.65 -0.45 5.05
C LEU A 82 8.50 0.78 5.44
N ASP A 83 9.68 0.94 4.83
CA ASP A 83 10.54 2.11 5.05
C ASP A 83 9.86 3.41 4.54
N HIS A 84 9.21 3.33 3.39
CA HIS A 84 8.40 4.44 2.87
C HIS A 84 7.26 4.81 3.82
N LEU A 85 6.54 3.81 4.33
CA LEU A 85 5.43 4.03 5.27
C LEU A 85 5.91 4.63 6.59
N ALA A 86 7.12 4.29 7.04
CA ALA A 86 7.68 4.85 8.26
C ALA A 86 7.83 6.39 8.21
N GLN A 87 7.94 6.98 7.01
CA GLN A 87 7.97 8.43 6.82
C GLN A 87 6.59 9.09 6.97
N HIS A 88 5.50 8.31 7.02
CA HIS A 88 4.13 8.80 7.02
C HIS A 88 3.48 8.67 8.40
N ARG A 89 3.11 9.82 9.00
CA ARG A 89 2.49 9.90 10.35
C ARG A 89 1.20 9.08 10.55
N HIS A 90 0.47 8.76 9.47
CA HIS A 90 -0.79 7.99 9.52
C HIS A 90 -0.65 6.57 8.97
N ALA A 91 0.57 6.13 8.66
CA ALA A 91 0.80 4.79 8.15
C ALA A 91 0.92 3.74 9.25
N ALA A 92 0.93 4.13 10.54
CA ALA A 92 0.98 3.21 11.68
C ALA A 92 0.09 1.97 11.53
N PRO A 93 -1.24 2.10 11.31
CA PRO A 93 -2.10 0.92 11.21
C PRO A 93 -1.79 0.05 9.98
N TYR A 94 -1.24 0.62 8.91
CA TYR A 94 -0.83 -0.14 7.73
C TYR A 94 0.49 -0.87 7.95
N MET A 95 1.44 -0.25 8.65
CA MET A 95 2.70 -0.89 9.04
C MET A 95 2.44 -2.10 9.93
N GLU A 96 1.58 -1.97 10.94
CA GLU A 96 1.22 -3.06 11.84
C GLU A 96 0.64 -4.27 11.09
N ILE A 97 -0.22 -4.03 10.09
CA ILE A 97 -0.77 -5.08 9.22
C ILE A 97 0.37 -5.74 8.43
N LEU A 98 1.22 -4.96 7.76
CA LEU A 98 2.31 -5.49 6.96
C LEU A 98 3.28 -6.32 7.81
N GLU A 99 3.68 -5.82 8.97
CA GLU A 99 4.56 -6.51 9.93
C GLU A 99 3.94 -7.84 10.41
N SER A 100 2.62 -7.86 10.66
CA SER A 100 1.90 -9.09 11.02
C SER A 100 1.92 -10.15 9.91
N HIS A 101 2.11 -9.74 8.66
CA HIS A 101 2.25 -10.64 7.51
C HIS A 101 3.72 -10.88 7.10
N GLY A 102 4.68 -10.48 7.94
CA GLY A 102 6.11 -10.75 7.72
C GLY A 102 6.84 -9.69 6.91
N ALA A 103 6.27 -8.50 6.75
CA ALA A 103 7.00 -7.37 6.19
C ALA A 103 8.07 -6.88 7.16
N ARG A 104 9.22 -6.50 6.60
CA ARG A 104 10.37 -5.96 7.31
C ARG A 104 10.88 -4.71 6.62
N ARG A 105 11.54 -3.86 7.41
CA ARG A 105 12.28 -2.71 6.87
C ARG A 105 13.49 -3.22 6.10
N GLY A 106 13.87 -2.47 5.06
CA GLY A 106 15.18 -2.62 4.43
C GLY A 106 16.26 -2.36 5.47
N ALA A 107 17.29 -3.19 5.50
CA ALA A 107 18.43 -3.08 6.39
C ALA A 107 19.48 -2.09 5.84
#